data_AF-A0A427ATL9-F1
#
_entry.id   AF-A0A427ATL9-F1
#
_cell.length_a   1.000
_cell.length_b   1.000
_cell.length_c   1.000
_cell.angle_alpha   90.00
_cell.angle_beta   90.00
_cell.angle_gamma   90.00
#
_symmetry.space_group_name_H-M   'P 1'
#
loop_
_entity.id
_entity.type
_entity.pdbx_description
1 polymer ?
#
loop_
_entity_poly.entity_id
_entity_poly.type
_entity_poly.pdbx_seq_one_letter_code
_entity_poly.pdbx_strand_id
1 'polypeptide(L)'
;MKDLCGTKVRKDDARYYALYMSDLAHQDPNKDMQARWEKLKNLTKIWNDMSVVEEFERGLLHPQLARELYTLPSEVLLVRAAKKMVLLKEARVRAQKMDDELLKSMKDLESTRAELQRRAIVDYKELVGFKEGLKRMGRVTYEYGYRVALACFRSLHPDSEVEEDPFTIRPEDDSVPMERQQAFDDSDPPES
;
A
#
# COMPACT_ATOMS: atom_id res chain seq x y z
N MET A 1 27.29 21.38 -79.89
CA MET A 1 28.58 21.04 -79.24
C MET A 1 28.35 21.03 -77.74
N LYS A 2 28.81 19.99 -77.03
CA LYS A 2 28.76 19.85 -75.56
C LYS A 2 27.30 19.73 -75.06
N ASP A 3 26.73 18.55 -74.84
CA ASP A 3 27.23 17.26 -74.31
C ASP A 3 27.60 17.29 -72.82
N LEU A 4 27.21 16.21 -72.13
CA LEU A 4 27.61 15.79 -70.77
C LEU A 4 27.05 16.56 -69.55
N CYS A 5 25.87 16.13 -69.10
CA CYS A 5 25.78 15.54 -67.75
C CYS A 5 24.74 14.41 -67.74
N GLY A 6 25.19 13.15 -67.76
CA GLY A 6 24.32 11.98 -67.70
C GLY A 6 24.55 11.19 -66.42
N THR A 7 23.67 11.35 -65.43
CA THR A 7 23.61 10.46 -64.26
C THR A 7 23.00 9.13 -64.67
N LYS A 8 23.82 8.08 -64.71
CA LYS A 8 23.36 6.71 -64.97
C LYS A 8 22.43 6.26 -63.84
N VAL A 9 21.27 5.69 -64.21
CA VAL A 9 20.41 4.97 -63.26
C VAL A 9 21.22 3.81 -62.68
N ARG A 10 21.53 3.89 -61.39
CA ARG A 10 21.88 2.72 -60.59
C ARG A 10 20.58 2.00 -60.27
N LYS A 11 20.47 0.74 -60.70
CA LYS A 11 19.39 -0.16 -60.27
C LYS A 11 19.57 -0.51 -58.79
N ASP A 12 18.48 -1.03 -58.22
CA ASP A 12 18.38 -1.60 -56.88
C ASP A 12 18.48 -0.50 -55.80
N ASP A 13 17.40 -0.06 -55.13
CA ASP A 13 16.23 -0.84 -54.65
C ASP A 13 14.85 -0.16 -54.79
N ALA A 14 13.80 -0.92 -54.45
CA ALA A 14 12.46 -0.51 -54.00
C ALA A 14 11.77 0.70 -54.68
N ARG A 15 11.09 0.40 -55.81
CA ARG A 15 10.27 1.32 -56.62
C ARG A 15 9.10 1.99 -55.86
N TYR A 16 8.94 3.30 -56.11
CA TYR A 16 7.68 4.06 -56.21
C TYR A 16 6.73 4.16 -55.00
N TYR A 17 6.74 5.33 -54.34
CA TYR A 17 5.53 5.89 -53.72
C TYR A 17 4.58 6.42 -54.80
N ALA A 18 3.35 5.89 -54.90
CA ALA A 18 2.14 6.61 -55.38
C ALA A 18 0.87 5.71 -55.54
N LEU A 19 0.72 4.57 -54.83
CA LEU A 19 -0.41 3.66 -55.10
C LEU A 19 -0.83 2.75 -53.93
N TYR A 20 -1.38 3.32 -52.84
CA TYR A 20 -2.23 2.56 -51.91
C TYR A 20 -3.19 3.44 -51.09
N MET A 21 -4.47 3.50 -51.49
CA MET A 21 -5.66 3.72 -50.62
C MET A 21 -6.98 3.49 -51.42
N SER A 22 -6.95 2.66 -52.47
CA SER A 22 -8.08 2.50 -53.42
C SER A 22 -8.61 1.06 -53.53
N ASP A 23 -8.40 0.23 -52.51
CA ASP A 23 -8.98 -1.12 -52.39
C ASP A 23 -10.18 -1.14 -51.41
N LEU A 24 -11.14 -0.23 -51.63
CA LEU A 24 -12.48 -0.34 -51.05
C LEU A 24 -13.47 -0.56 -52.20
N ALA A 25 -14.04 -1.77 -52.24
CA ALA A 25 -15.00 -2.17 -53.25
C ALA A 25 -16.25 -1.29 -53.23
N HIS A 26 -16.91 -1.15 -54.39
CA HIS A 26 -18.19 -0.45 -54.50
C HIS A 26 -19.22 -1.00 -53.48
N GLN A 27 -19.70 -0.13 -52.59
CA GLN A 27 -20.89 -0.36 -51.79
C GLN A 27 -21.86 0.82 -51.93
N ASP A 28 -23.12 0.53 -51.64
CA ASP A 28 -24.30 1.35 -51.90
C ASP A 28 -24.17 2.82 -51.41
N PRO A 29 -24.37 3.83 -52.28
CA PRO A 29 -24.50 5.24 -51.87
C PRO A 29 -25.63 5.49 -50.86
N ASN A 30 -26.64 4.61 -50.81
CA ASN A 30 -27.79 4.70 -49.91
C ASN A 30 -27.54 4.10 -48.51
N LYS A 31 -26.28 3.77 -48.18
CA LYS A 31 -25.84 3.31 -46.85
C LYS A 31 -25.74 4.49 -45.87
N ASP A 32 -26.87 5.17 -45.70
CA ASP A 32 -26.97 6.57 -45.28
C ASP A 32 -26.60 6.84 -43.82
N MET A 33 -25.70 7.83 -43.63
CA MET A 33 -25.25 8.58 -42.42
C MET A 33 -25.35 7.97 -41.00
N GLN A 34 -25.48 6.66 -40.87
CA GLN A 34 -25.88 5.97 -39.63
C GLN A 34 -24.86 6.09 -38.49
N ALA A 35 -23.58 6.30 -38.81
CA ALA A 35 -22.46 6.31 -37.86
C ALA A 35 -22.36 7.57 -36.97
N ARG A 36 -23.41 8.41 -36.89
CA ARG A 36 -23.27 9.78 -36.36
C ARG A 36 -24.24 10.22 -35.24
N TRP A 37 -25.45 10.74 -35.52
CA TRP A 37 -25.93 11.85 -34.67
C TRP A 37 -27.40 11.94 -34.18
N GLU A 38 -28.26 10.94 -34.41
CA GLU A 38 -29.58 10.90 -33.76
C GLU A 38 -29.59 10.20 -32.39
N LYS A 39 -30.73 10.24 -31.69
CA LYS A 39 -31.04 9.50 -30.44
C LYS A 39 -30.16 9.80 -29.23
N LEU A 40 -29.26 10.77 -29.36
CA LEU A 40 -28.55 11.51 -28.31
C LEU A 40 -29.49 12.29 -27.37
N LYS A 41 -30.64 11.74 -26.95
CA LYS A 41 -31.77 12.55 -26.46
C LYS A 41 -32.38 12.07 -25.13
N ASN A 42 -31.89 10.97 -24.53
CA ASN A 42 -32.50 10.36 -23.34
C ASN A 42 -31.58 10.19 -22.10
N LEU A 43 -30.28 10.52 -22.12
CA LEU A 43 -29.34 9.92 -21.12
C LEU A 43 -29.46 10.36 -19.63
N THR A 44 -30.15 11.44 -19.24
CA THR A 44 -29.88 12.03 -17.89
C THR A 44 -30.47 11.24 -16.72
N LYS A 45 -31.29 10.21 -16.99
CA LYS A 45 -31.78 9.25 -15.99
C LYS A 45 -31.01 7.91 -16.00
N ILE A 46 -29.98 7.80 -16.83
CA ILE A 46 -29.34 6.52 -17.20
C ILE A 46 -27.88 6.47 -16.76
N TRP A 47 -27.19 7.61 -16.67
CA TRP A 47 -25.86 7.70 -16.07
C TRP A 47 -25.95 7.67 -14.54
N ASN A 48 -26.31 6.47 -14.08
CA ASN A 48 -26.50 5.90 -12.73
C ASN A 48 -26.39 4.36 -12.79
N ASP A 49 -26.69 3.74 -13.94
CA ASP A 49 -26.58 2.31 -14.21
C ASP A 49 -25.14 1.96 -14.62
N MET A 50 -24.59 0.91 -14.01
CA MET A 50 -23.16 0.55 -14.10
C MET A 50 -22.74 0.17 -15.53
N SER A 51 -23.65 -0.39 -16.32
CA SER A 51 -23.42 -0.76 -17.73
C SER A 51 -23.10 0.42 -18.65
N VAL A 52 -23.42 1.64 -18.22
CA VAL A 52 -23.34 2.84 -19.07
C VAL A 52 -22.12 3.71 -18.75
N VAL A 53 -21.36 3.32 -17.72
CA VAL A 53 -19.97 3.73 -17.51
C VAL A 53 -19.06 3.01 -18.51
N GLU A 54 -19.27 1.70 -18.74
CA GLU A 54 -18.49 0.93 -19.73
C GLU A 54 -18.64 1.45 -21.17
N GLU A 55 -19.83 1.84 -21.60
CA GLU A 55 -20.03 2.42 -22.93
C GLU A 55 -19.35 3.79 -23.09
N PHE A 56 -19.05 4.51 -22.00
CA PHE A 56 -18.20 5.71 -22.05
C PHE A 56 -16.73 5.37 -22.27
N GLU A 57 -16.20 4.38 -21.54
CA GLU A 57 -14.84 3.84 -21.72
C GLU A 57 -14.64 3.31 -23.15
N ARG A 58 -15.69 2.79 -23.79
CA ARG A 58 -15.69 2.35 -25.20
C ARG A 58 -15.86 3.50 -26.22
N GLY A 59 -15.88 4.75 -25.76
CA GLY A 59 -15.78 5.95 -26.60
C GLY A 59 -17.10 6.62 -26.99
N LEU A 60 -18.25 6.19 -26.46
CA LEU A 60 -19.54 6.85 -26.72
C LEU A 60 -19.83 7.94 -25.67
N LEU A 61 -20.01 9.17 -26.13
CA LEU A 61 -20.35 10.33 -25.30
C LEU A 61 -21.75 10.17 -24.65
N HIS A 62 -21.86 10.14 -23.31
CA HIS A 62 -23.05 9.80 -22.50
C HIS A 62 -24.28 10.55 -23.05
N PRO A 63 -25.42 9.89 -23.34
CA PRO A 63 -26.99 10.74 -24.11
C PRO A 63 -27.51 12.15 -23.74
N GLN A 64 -26.61 12.95 -23.14
CA GLN A 64 -26.58 14.41 -22.97
C GLN A 64 -25.47 15.04 -23.79
N LEU A 65 -24.22 14.60 -23.62
CA LEU A 65 -23.05 15.45 -23.86
C LEU A 65 -22.97 15.87 -25.34
N ALA A 66 -23.18 14.90 -26.23
CA ALA A 66 -23.29 15.22 -27.64
C ALA A 66 -24.64 15.91 -28.00
N ARG A 67 -25.78 15.61 -27.35
CA ARG A 67 -27.02 16.42 -27.53
C ARG A 67 -26.74 17.90 -27.42
N GLU A 68 -26.04 18.26 -26.35
CA GLU A 68 -25.66 19.62 -26.01
C GLU A 68 -24.77 20.19 -27.14
N LEU A 69 -23.75 19.44 -27.59
CA LEU A 69 -22.85 19.83 -28.68
C LEU A 69 -23.52 20.12 -30.05
N TYR A 70 -24.71 19.57 -30.37
CA TYR A 70 -25.44 19.90 -31.61
C TYR A 70 -26.70 20.78 -31.40
N THR A 71 -27.14 21.02 -30.16
CA THR A 71 -28.35 21.84 -29.90
C THR A 71 -28.08 23.16 -29.19
N LEU A 72 -26.84 23.42 -28.75
CA LEU A 72 -26.48 24.63 -28.02
C LEU A 72 -25.32 25.36 -28.70
N PRO A 73 -25.31 26.71 -28.73
CA PRO A 73 -24.15 27.49 -29.15
C PRO A 73 -22.90 27.15 -28.32
N SER A 74 -21.72 27.32 -28.94
CA SER A 74 -20.41 27.13 -28.32
C SER A 74 -20.24 27.89 -27.00
N GLU A 75 -20.77 29.11 -26.92
CA GLU A 75 -20.79 29.96 -25.72
C GLU A 75 -21.49 29.29 -24.53
N VAL A 76 -22.67 28.70 -24.75
CA VAL A 76 -23.46 28.01 -23.72
C VAL A 76 -22.75 26.73 -23.26
N LEU A 77 -22.08 26.05 -24.19
CA LEU A 77 -21.27 24.86 -23.93
C LEU A 77 -20.03 25.19 -23.09
N LEU A 78 -19.33 26.29 -23.40
CA LEU A 78 -18.21 26.79 -22.62
C LEU A 78 -18.62 27.21 -21.21
N VAL A 79 -19.73 27.93 -21.05
CA VAL A 79 -20.28 28.28 -19.72
C VAL A 79 -20.64 27.03 -18.91
N ARG A 80 -21.23 26.01 -19.53
CA ARG A 80 -21.53 24.73 -18.85
C ARG A 80 -20.27 23.94 -18.51
N ALA A 81 -19.27 23.90 -19.39
CA ALA A 81 -17.99 23.26 -19.14
C ALA A 81 -17.26 23.93 -17.97
N ALA A 82 -17.18 25.27 -17.96
CA ALA A 82 -16.63 26.05 -16.86
C ALA A 82 -17.36 25.76 -15.53
N LYS A 83 -18.71 25.72 -15.53
CA LYS A 83 -19.49 25.36 -14.34
C LYS A 83 -19.19 23.94 -13.84
N LYS A 84 -19.07 22.95 -14.74
CA LYS A 84 -18.65 21.58 -14.39
C LYS A 84 -17.23 21.55 -13.80
N MET A 85 -16.29 22.31 -14.37
CA MET A 85 -14.91 22.40 -13.87
C MET A 85 -14.83 23.05 -12.48
N VAL A 86 -15.63 24.08 -12.19
CA VAL A 86 -15.69 24.70 -10.85
C VAL A 86 -16.25 23.70 -9.82
N LEU A 87 -17.38 23.06 -10.12
CA LEU A 87 -17.97 22.05 -9.24
C LEU A 87 -17.03 20.86 -8.97
N LEU A 88 -16.28 20.41 -9.98
CA LEU A 88 -15.28 19.35 -9.85
C LEU A 88 -14.06 19.79 -9.02
N LYS A 89 -13.59 21.05 -9.17
CA LYS A 89 -12.56 21.62 -8.30
C LYS A 89 -13.01 21.69 -6.85
N GLU A 90 -14.22 22.17 -6.58
CA GLU A 90 -14.77 22.19 -5.22
C GLU A 90 -14.93 20.77 -4.65
N ALA A 91 -15.44 19.81 -5.44
CA ALA A 91 -15.60 18.43 -5.02
C ALA A 91 -14.24 17.79 -4.68
N ARG A 92 -13.20 18.07 -5.46
CA ARG A 92 -11.82 17.67 -5.18
C ARG A 92 -11.28 18.29 -3.89
N VAL A 93 -11.49 19.58 -3.65
CA VAL A 93 -11.09 20.25 -2.39
C VAL A 93 -11.85 19.68 -1.18
N ARG A 94 -13.15 19.36 -1.34
CA ARG A 94 -13.95 18.69 -0.30
C ARG A 94 -13.42 17.28 -0.01
N ALA A 95 -13.07 16.49 -1.03
CA ALA A 95 -12.46 15.18 -0.87
C ALA A 95 -11.11 15.26 -0.14
N GLN A 96 -10.19 16.10 -0.63
CA GLN A 96 -8.87 16.29 -0.01
C GLN A 96 -8.96 16.72 1.46
N LYS A 97 -9.92 17.58 1.82
CA LYS A 97 -10.16 17.93 3.23
C LYS A 97 -10.57 16.71 4.09
N MET A 98 -11.41 15.82 3.57
CA MET A 98 -11.78 14.60 4.29
C MET A 98 -10.59 13.63 4.40
N ASP A 99 -9.76 13.53 3.36
CA ASP A 99 -8.54 12.73 3.38
C ASP A 99 -7.53 13.26 4.42
N ASP A 100 -7.33 14.58 4.49
CA ASP A 100 -6.49 15.25 5.51
C ASP A 100 -7.03 15.05 6.94
N GLU A 101 -8.36 15.13 7.12
CA GLU A 101 -9.05 14.96 8.40
C GLU A 101 -8.98 13.50 8.89
N LEU A 102 -9.14 12.54 7.97
CA LEU A 102 -8.93 11.10 8.21
C LEU A 102 -7.46 10.82 8.55
N LEU A 103 -6.52 11.33 7.76
CA LEU A 103 -5.08 11.17 7.99
C LEU A 103 -4.64 11.75 9.34
N LYS A 104 -5.27 12.84 9.79
CA LYS A 104 -5.07 13.37 11.14
C LYS A 104 -5.60 12.39 12.20
N SER A 105 -6.86 11.95 12.09
CA SER A 105 -7.46 11.03 13.06
C SER A 105 -6.70 9.70 13.18
N MET A 106 -6.13 9.21 12.08
CA MET A 106 -5.31 8.00 12.06
C MET A 106 -3.99 8.17 12.83
N LYS A 107 -3.33 9.33 12.70
CA LYS A 107 -2.12 9.67 13.47
C LYS A 107 -2.42 9.87 14.96
N ASP A 108 -3.54 10.52 15.27
CA ASP A 108 -4.00 10.71 16.65
C ASP A 108 -4.26 9.32 17.29
N LEU A 109 -4.98 8.42 16.60
CA LEU A 109 -5.17 7.02 17.02
C LEU A 109 -3.85 6.25 17.19
N GLU A 110 -2.94 6.32 16.20
CA GLU A 110 -1.64 5.66 16.27
C GLU A 110 -0.79 6.15 17.45
N SER A 111 -0.85 7.45 17.76
CA SER A 111 -0.17 8.02 18.93
C SER A 111 -0.71 7.47 20.25
N THR A 112 -2.04 7.38 20.42
CA THR A 112 -2.65 6.80 21.63
C THR A 112 -2.34 5.31 21.76
N ARG A 113 -2.29 4.56 20.64
CA ARG A 113 -1.86 3.15 20.63
C ARG A 113 -0.40 3.00 21.08
N ALA A 114 0.50 3.86 20.60
CA ALA A 114 1.90 3.86 21.01
C ALA A 114 2.08 4.24 22.48
N GLU A 115 1.26 5.15 23.02
CA GLU A 115 1.24 5.51 24.44
C GLU A 115 0.73 4.35 25.31
N LEU A 116 -0.37 3.69 24.93
CA LEU A 116 -0.87 2.49 25.60
C LEU A 116 0.16 1.35 25.60
N GLN A 117 0.88 1.14 24.49
CA GLN A 117 1.97 0.16 24.42
C GLN A 117 3.15 0.53 25.35
N ARG A 118 3.56 1.80 25.39
CA ARG A 118 4.60 2.27 26.33
C ARG A 118 4.19 2.03 27.77
N ARG A 119 2.93 2.36 28.12
CA ARG A 119 2.38 2.13 29.45
C ARG A 119 2.36 0.64 29.81
N ALA A 120 1.82 -0.23 28.96
CA ALA A 120 1.81 -1.67 29.19
C ALA A 120 3.22 -2.26 29.38
N ILE A 121 4.24 -1.72 28.70
CA ILE A 121 5.65 -2.12 28.88
C ILE A 121 6.21 -1.63 30.23
N VAL A 122 5.80 -0.46 30.73
CA VAL A 122 6.16 0.01 32.07
C VAL A 122 5.47 -0.85 33.13
N ASP A 123 4.15 -0.99 33.05
CA ASP A 123 3.33 -1.77 33.98
C ASP A 123 3.86 -3.22 34.09
N TYR A 124 4.17 -3.86 32.96
CA TYR A 124 4.80 -5.19 32.90
C TYR A 124 6.18 -5.25 33.59
N LYS A 125 7.02 -4.21 33.44
CA LYS A 125 8.32 -4.13 34.11
C LYS A 125 8.19 -3.88 35.62
N GLU A 126 7.06 -3.35 36.08
CA GLU A 126 6.80 -3.17 37.51
C GLU A 126 6.33 -4.44 38.21
N LEU A 127 5.81 -5.44 37.48
CA LEU A 127 5.39 -6.73 38.03
C LEU A 127 6.51 -7.44 38.80
N VAL A 128 6.14 -8.02 39.95
CA VAL A 128 7.06 -8.76 40.83
C VAL A 128 7.73 -9.92 40.07
N GLY A 129 6.96 -10.65 39.25
CA GLY A 129 7.50 -11.76 38.44
C GLY A 129 8.57 -11.34 37.44
N PHE A 130 8.46 -10.14 36.84
CA PHE A 130 9.50 -9.62 35.95
C PHE A 130 10.77 -9.27 36.72
N LYS A 131 10.61 -8.56 37.86
CA LYS A 131 11.74 -8.20 38.75
C LYS A 131 12.46 -9.42 39.31
N GLU A 132 11.73 -10.48 39.68
CA GLU A 132 12.31 -11.74 40.15
C GLU A 132 12.94 -12.55 39.01
N GLY A 133 12.31 -12.55 37.82
CA GLY A 133 12.87 -13.12 36.60
C GLY A 133 14.23 -12.50 36.25
N LEU A 134 14.38 -11.17 36.38
CA LEU A 134 15.68 -10.50 36.20
C LEU A 134 16.73 -10.94 37.23
N LYS A 135 16.38 -11.15 38.51
CA LYS A 135 17.33 -11.68 39.51
C LYS A 135 17.80 -13.09 39.15
N ARG A 136 16.86 -13.97 38.77
CA ARG A 136 17.15 -15.36 38.35
C ARG A 136 18.04 -15.39 37.11
N MET A 137 17.72 -14.59 36.10
CA MET A 137 18.50 -14.50 34.87
C MET A 137 19.90 -13.91 35.14
N GLY A 138 20.01 -12.90 36.00
CA GLY A 138 21.28 -12.32 36.44
C GLY A 138 22.18 -13.35 37.13
N ARG A 139 21.63 -14.15 38.05
CA ARG A 139 22.33 -15.29 38.69
C ARG A 139 22.90 -16.26 37.66
N VAL A 140 22.06 -16.78 36.76
CA VAL A 140 22.50 -17.73 35.71
C VAL A 140 23.61 -17.15 34.83
N THR A 141 23.54 -15.87 34.45
CA THR A 141 24.61 -15.23 33.67
C THR A 141 25.91 -15.03 34.46
N TYR A 142 25.81 -14.75 35.77
CA TYR A 142 26.97 -14.63 36.66
C TYR A 142 27.63 -16.00 36.87
N GLU A 143 26.85 -17.03 37.18
CA GLU A 143 27.28 -18.41 37.38
C GLU A 143 28.01 -18.96 36.13
N TYR A 144 27.45 -18.73 34.95
CA TYR A 144 28.09 -19.07 33.68
C TYR A 144 29.44 -18.34 33.49
N GLY A 145 29.45 -17.01 33.69
CA GLY A 145 30.66 -16.20 33.58
C GLY A 145 31.75 -16.61 34.59
N TYR A 146 31.37 -16.89 35.83
CA TYR A 146 32.26 -17.39 36.88
C TYR A 146 32.87 -18.74 36.51
N ARG A 147 32.07 -19.70 36.01
CA ARG A 147 32.56 -21.01 35.59
C ARG A 147 33.52 -20.96 34.41
N VAL A 148 33.27 -20.07 33.45
CA VAL A 148 34.22 -19.80 32.34
C VAL A 148 35.52 -19.17 32.88
N ALA A 149 35.43 -18.14 33.73
CA ALA A 149 36.61 -17.51 34.32
C ALA A 149 37.44 -18.47 35.18
N LEU A 150 36.79 -19.34 35.96
CA LEU A 150 37.41 -20.37 36.78
C LEU A 150 38.13 -21.44 35.94
N ALA A 151 37.53 -21.86 34.82
CA ALA A 151 38.19 -22.77 33.87
C ALA A 151 39.44 -22.12 33.24
N CYS A 152 39.34 -20.84 32.82
CA CYS A 152 40.49 -20.09 32.31
C CYS A 152 41.59 -19.92 33.37
N PHE A 153 41.24 -19.57 34.61
CA PHE A 153 42.20 -19.44 35.71
C PHE A 153 42.95 -20.75 35.96
N ARG A 154 42.23 -21.88 36.10
CA ARG A 154 42.83 -23.22 36.31
C ARG A 154 43.71 -23.66 35.12
N SER A 155 43.43 -23.20 33.90
CA SER A 155 44.27 -23.48 32.73
C SER A 155 45.58 -22.67 32.69
N LEU A 156 45.63 -21.52 33.38
CA LEU A 156 46.81 -20.65 33.48
C LEU A 156 47.63 -20.92 34.74
N HIS A 157 46.98 -21.39 35.82
CA HIS A 157 47.58 -21.64 37.13
C HIS A 157 47.13 -23.01 37.68
N PRO A 158 47.68 -24.14 37.17
CA PRO A 158 47.20 -25.48 37.50
C PRO A 158 47.36 -25.85 38.98
N ASP A 159 48.43 -25.39 39.61
CA ASP A 159 48.80 -25.73 40.99
C ASP A 159 48.18 -24.78 42.04
N SER A 160 47.24 -23.92 41.66
CA SER A 160 46.58 -22.96 42.55
C SER A 160 45.25 -23.50 43.06
N GLU A 161 45.16 -23.72 44.37
CA GLU A 161 43.88 -23.98 45.04
C GLU A 161 42.92 -22.80 44.87
N VAL A 162 41.64 -23.09 44.63
CA VAL A 162 40.58 -22.10 44.54
C VAL A 162 39.46 -22.52 45.47
N GLU A 163 38.95 -21.55 46.24
CA GLU A 163 37.84 -21.72 47.18
C GLU A 163 36.57 -22.28 46.50
N GLU A 164 35.71 -22.93 47.29
CA GLU A 164 34.52 -23.63 46.80
C GLU A 164 33.57 -22.68 46.04
N ASP A 165 33.02 -23.12 44.89
CA ASP A 165 32.15 -22.28 44.03
C ASP A 165 30.94 -21.79 44.86
N PRO A 166 30.76 -20.47 45.10
CA PRO A 166 29.68 -19.94 45.94
C PRO A 166 28.27 -20.19 45.38
N PHE A 167 28.17 -20.80 44.20
CA PHE A 167 26.95 -21.19 43.50
C PHE A 167 26.87 -22.71 43.29
N THR A 168 27.71 -23.49 43.97
CA THR A 168 27.48 -24.93 44.15
C THR A 168 26.27 -25.09 45.06
N ILE A 169 25.16 -25.59 44.53
CA ILE A 169 23.99 -25.99 45.33
C ILE A 169 24.49 -27.05 46.34
N ARG A 170 24.38 -26.76 47.63
CA ARG A 170 24.73 -27.73 48.68
C ARG A 170 23.56 -28.69 48.90
N PRO A 171 23.79 -29.94 49.35
CA PRO A 171 22.70 -30.90 49.56
C PRO A 171 21.69 -30.43 50.63
N GLU A 172 22.07 -29.49 51.49
CA GLU A 172 21.16 -28.79 52.39
C GLU A 172 20.16 -27.87 51.64
N ASP A 173 20.57 -27.23 50.53
CA ASP A 173 19.73 -26.30 49.75
C ASP A 173 18.63 -27.04 48.96
N ASP A 174 18.85 -28.31 48.59
CA ASP A 174 17.81 -29.20 48.02
C ASP A 174 16.63 -29.43 48.99
N SER A 175 16.81 -29.12 50.28
CA SER A 175 15.73 -29.14 51.28
C SER A 175 14.79 -27.94 51.19
N VAL A 176 15.15 -26.88 50.45
CA VAL A 176 14.32 -25.69 50.30
C VAL A 176 13.22 -25.96 49.26
N PRO A 177 11.92 -25.90 49.62
CA PRO A 177 10.84 -26.30 48.74
C PRO A 177 10.65 -25.31 47.59
N MET A 178 11.31 -25.56 46.45
CA MET A 178 11.04 -24.87 45.20
C MET A 178 9.63 -25.21 44.72
N GLU A 179 8.75 -24.22 44.73
CA GLU A 179 7.35 -24.32 44.30
C GLU A 179 7.27 -24.62 42.78
N ARG A 180 7.08 -25.91 42.46
CA ARG A 180 7.10 -26.42 41.08
C ARG A 180 5.81 -26.19 40.29
N GLN A 181 4.73 -25.77 40.95
CA GLN A 181 3.41 -25.60 40.36
C GLN A 181 2.71 -24.40 41.01
N GLN A 182 2.90 -23.22 40.42
CA GLN A 182 1.96 -22.11 40.64
C GLN A 182 0.81 -22.31 39.65
N ALA A 183 -0.40 -22.56 40.16
CA ALA A 183 -1.58 -22.67 39.30
C ALA A 183 -1.85 -21.31 38.62
N PHE A 184 -2.09 -21.33 37.32
CA PHE A 184 -2.67 -20.19 36.63
C PHE A 184 -4.16 -20.14 36.97
N ASP A 185 -4.69 -18.93 37.15
CA ASP A 185 -6.11 -18.72 37.38
C ASP A 185 -6.83 -18.71 36.02
N ASP A 186 -7.23 -19.90 35.58
CA ASP A 186 -7.98 -20.13 34.33
C ASP A 186 -9.48 -19.74 34.46
N SER A 187 -9.84 -18.90 35.45
CA SER A 187 -11.20 -18.37 35.60
C SER A 187 -11.60 -17.50 34.40
N ASP A 188 -12.76 -17.76 33.81
CA ASP A 188 -13.31 -16.94 32.73
C ASP A 188 -13.41 -15.46 33.14
N PRO A 189 -13.00 -14.50 32.28
CA PRO A 189 -13.18 -13.09 32.55
C PRO A 189 -14.68 -12.75 32.64
N PRO A 190 -15.10 -11.86 33.56
CA PRO A 190 -16.51 -11.58 33.78
C PRO A 190 -17.19 -11.01 32.53
N GLU A 191 -18.35 -11.54 32.19
CA GLU A 191 -19.17 -11.07 31.06
C GLU A 191 -19.51 -9.58 31.17
N SER A 192 -19.62 -8.88 30.03
CA SER A 192 -19.93 -7.45 29.90
C SER A 192 -20.69 -7.17 28.59
#